data_AF-A0A7Z9WXB3-F1
#
_entry.id   AF-A0A7Z9WXB3-F1
#
_cell.length_a   1.000
_cell.length_b   1.000
_cell.length_c   1.000
_cell.angle_alpha   90.00
_cell.angle_beta   90.00
_cell.angle_gamma   90.00
#
_symmetry.space_group_name_H-M   'P 1'
#
loop_
_entity.id
_entity.type
_entity.pdbx_description
1 polymer ?
#
loop_
_entity_poly.entity_id
_entity_poly.type
_entity_poly.pdbx_seq_one_letter_code
_entity_poly.pdbx_strand_id
1 'polypeptide(L)'
;MTPIVCSVHVTAVAPGLDDNTADIDRLQQALITKLDDNRPLTVAYESMIVVAREFRAAGFTGYALLNNLDTAWIVVGFTAEKPHVIAGMALDLGTTHLEATLLNLQDGEILAEGNLENAQISFGADILSRIHHATTKRRQQKILASDFQDPGLLELQQVIVSAINELAETLAARAGFKVDLIRALSVSGNTTMAHLFLGLDPFHICREPYIPLFNRAPILNGSQLKLIIHPVAPVWIMPSVGSYFGGDLISGILASGMAQSSKTRMLIDVGTNAEVVLGNQEWLIACAGAAGPALEGGVARMGMRAGPGAIEYVSIDSETYSMDIRTIADVDPVGICGSGLIDLVAALYLTRMIDIRGKFRDPETEKDPARAAFMKEHLVKRDDDFCFVVTATGTKENRNEVVLEQIDLDAMIRSKAAMYAILTTLINQVGLEFSELEEITVAGAFGRHINPQNALTLGMLPDLPLSVYRAIGNSSLRGAEKVLLDDAARKDCEKIVSSITYLELNV
;
A
#
# COMPACT_ATOMS: atom_id res chain seq x y z
N MET A 1 -20.46 -11.10 4.48
CA MET A 1 -19.63 -10.20 5.30
C MET A 1 -19.59 -10.77 6.71
N THR A 2 -18.41 -11.20 7.13
CA THR A 2 -18.18 -11.81 8.44
C THR A 2 -16.98 -11.10 9.06
N PRO A 3 -17.20 -9.92 9.66
CA PRO A 3 -16.11 -9.03 10.04
C PRO A 3 -15.25 -9.62 11.15
N ILE A 4 -14.05 -9.06 11.32
CA ILE A 4 -13.10 -9.44 12.37
C ILE A 4 -13.62 -9.13 13.78
N VAL A 5 -14.53 -8.15 13.91
CA VAL A 5 -15.29 -7.89 15.12
C VAL A 5 -16.77 -7.77 14.77
N CYS A 6 -17.63 -8.48 15.48
CA CYS A 6 -19.06 -8.48 15.26
C CYS A 6 -19.85 -8.36 16.58
N SER A 7 -21.17 -8.20 16.47
CA SER A 7 -22.09 -8.28 17.61
C SER A 7 -23.10 -9.39 17.41
N VAL A 8 -23.39 -10.13 18.48
CA VAL A 8 -24.35 -11.23 18.48
C VAL A 8 -25.39 -10.99 19.57
N HIS A 9 -26.67 -10.97 19.17
CA HIS A 9 -27.77 -10.85 20.12
C HIS A 9 -27.90 -12.14 20.94
N VAL A 10 -28.00 -11.99 22.26
CA VAL A 10 -28.12 -13.09 23.22
C VAL A 10 -29.19 -12.80 24.27
N THR A 11 -29.79 -13.87 24.74
CA THR A 11 -30.75 -13.88 25.85
C THR A 11 -30.46 -15.10 26.70
N ALA A 12 -30.35 -14.92 28.01
CA ALA A 12 -30.18 -16.01 28.96
C ALA A 12 -31.17 -15.88 30.11
N VAL A 13 -31.51 -17.03 30.71
CA VAL A 13 -32.35 -17.06 31.92
C VAL A 13 -31.57 -16.44 33.07
N ALA A 14 -32.21 -15.57 33.84
CA ALA A 14 -31.61 -14.95 35.02
C ALA A 14 -31.22 -16.01 36.08
N PRO A 15 -30.14 -15.80 36.85
CA PRO A 15 -29.71 -16.73 37.88
C PRO A 15 -30.75 -16.87 38.99
N GLY A 16 -30.81 -18.05 39.60
CA GLY A 16 -31.75 -18.37 40.68
C GLY A 16 -31.15 -19.37 41.67
N LEU A 17 -31.88 -19.69 42.73
CA LEU A 17 -31.42 -20.69 43.72
C LEU A 17 -31.18 -22.08 43.09
N ASP A 18 -31.95 -22.41 42.05
CA ASP A 18 -31.88 -23.69 41.34
C ASP A 18 -30.93 -23.65 40.12
N ASP A 19 -30.33 -22.49 39.82
CA ASP A 19 -29.35 -22.30 38.75
C ASP A 19 -28.28 -21.29 39.20
N ASN A 20 -27.20 -21.84 39.75
CA ASN A 20 -26.04 -21.10 40.24
C ASN A 20 -24.94 -20.91 39.18
N THR A 21 -25.25 -21.09 37.88
CA THR A 21 -24.29 -20.87 36.78
C THR A 21 -23.80 -19.43 36.79
N ALA A 22 -22.47 -19.22 36.71
CA ALA A 22 -21.86 -17.91 36.75
C ALA A 22 -22.23 -17.06 35.52
N ASP A 23 -22.15 -15.73 35.63
CA ASP A 23 -22.59 -14.81 34.56
C ASP A 23 -21.84 -15.03 33.24
N ILE A 24 -20.53 -15.29 33.31
CA ILE A 24 -19.70 -15.56 32.14
C ILE A 24 -20.03 -16.91 31.51
N ASP A 25 -20.14 -17.97 32.31
CA ASP A 25 -20.51 -19.31 31.83
C ASP A 25 -21.90 -19.29 31.17
N ARG A 26 -22.84 -18.57 31.79
CA ARG A 26 -24.20 -18.34 31.28
C ARG A 26 -24.19 -17.63 29.93
N LEU A 27 -23.37 -16.59 29.79
CA LEU A 27 -23.19 -15.89 28.52
C LEU A 27 -22.58 -16.81 27.45
N GLN A 28 -21.52 -17.56 27.79
CA GLN A 28 -20.86 -18.49 26.88
C GLN A 28 -21.83 -19.59 26.41
N GLN A 29 -22.63 -20.16 27.31
CA GLN A 29 -23.61 -21.17 26.96
C GLN A 29 -24.69 -20.61 26.01
N ALA A 30 -25.14 -19.37 26.21
CA ALA A 30 -26.06 -18.71 25.30
C ALA A 30 -25.43 -18.44 23.92
N LEU A 31 -24.14 -18.12 23.87
CA LEU A 31 -23.40 -17.82 22.62
C LEU A 31 -23.04 -19.05 21.81
N ILE A 32 -22.63 -20.15 22.43
CA ILE A 32 -22.22 -21.39 21.74
C ILE A 32 -23.33 -21.89 20.81
N THR A 33 -24.59 -21.80 21.26
CA THR A 33 -25.76 -22.21 20.44
C THR A 33 -25.96 -21.37 19.17
N LYS A 34 -25.31 -20.20 19.06
CA LYS A 34 -25.46 -19.26 17.94
C LYS A 34 -24.26 -19.24 16.99
N LEU A 35 -23.08 -19.68 17.43
CA LEU A 35 -21.82 -19.56 16.69
C LEU A 35 -21.37 -20.86 15.99
N ASP A 36 -22.13 -21.94 16.14
CA ASP A 36 -21.99 -23.34 15.64
C ASP A 36 -20.95 -23.65 14.53
N ASP A 37 -19.66 -23.42 14.79
CA ASP A 37 -18.55 -23.73 13.89
C ASP A 37 -17.37 -24.45 14.58
N ASN A 38 -17.63 -25.00 15.77
CA ASN A 38 -16.68 -25.74 16.63
C ASN A 38 -15.44 -24.95 17.10
N ARG A 39 -15.32 -23.65 16.83
CA ARG A 39 -14.22 -22.85 17.36
C ARG A 39 -14.40 -22.64 18.88
N PRO A 40 -13.31 -22.67 19.67
CA PRO A 40 -13.35 -22.30 21.08
C PRO A 40 -13.96 -20.92 21.29
N LEU A 41 -14.82 -20.78 22.31
CA LEU A 41 -15.36 -19.51 22.76
C LEU A 41 -14.75 -19.14 24.11
N THR A 42 -14.06 -17.99 24.16
CA THR A 42 -13.44 -17.47 25.39
C THR A 42 -13.90 -16.04 25.65
N VAL A 43 -13.63 -15.53 26.85
CA VAL A 43 -13.82 -14.11 27.20
C VAL A 43 -12.46 -13.51 27.47
N ALA A 44 -12.15 -12.36 26.85
CA ALA A 44 -10.89 -11.67 27.08
C ALA A 44 -10.75 -11.32 28.56
N TYR A 45 -9.60 -11.65 29.16
CA TYR A 45 -9.38 -11.47 30.60
C TYR A 45 -9.62 -10.03 31.04
N GLU A 46 -9.10 -9.06 30.27
CA GLU A 46 -9.27 -7.63 30.57
C GLU A 46 -10.74 -7.16 30.46
N SER A 47 -11.59 -7.90 29.75
CA SER A 47 -12.99 -7.55 29.51
C SER A 47 -13.96 -8.27 30.46
N MET A 48 -13.54 -9.32 31.17
CA MET A 48 -14.45 -10.18 31.96
C MET A 48 -15.32 -9.41 32.96
N ILE A 49 -14.74 -8.48 33.72
CA ILE A 49 -15.47 -7.70 34.74
C ILE A 49 -16.54 -6.82 34.07
N VAL A 50 -16.18 -6.12 33.00
CA VAL A 50 -17.10 -5.22 32.29
C VAL A 50 -18.20 -6.05 31.62
N VAL A 51 -17.85 -7.12 30.92
CA VAL A 51 -18.81 -8.02 30.25
C VAL A 51 -19.84 -8.55 31.25
N ALA A 52 -19.40 -9.12 32.39
CA ALA A 52 -20.32 -9.66 33.39
C ALA A 52 -21.23 -8.57 33.99
N ARG A 53 -20.67 -7.38 34.31
CA ARG A 53 -21.43 -6.26 34.86
C ARG A 53 -22.50 -5.76 33.89
N GLU A 54 -22.13 -5.50 32.63
CA GLU A 54 -23.07 -4.98 31.62
C GLU A 54 -24.12 -6.04 31.25
N PHE A 55 -23.74 -7.32 31.15
CA PHE A 55 -24.68 -8.41 30.90
C PHE A 55 -25.77 -8.51 31.97
N ARG A 56 -25.36 -8.42 33.24
CA ARG A 56 -26.27 -8.42 34.39
C ARG A 56 -27.14 -7.16 34.43
N ALA A 57 -26.54 -5.98 34.19
CA ALA A 57 -27.26 -4.71 34.17
C ALA A 57 -28.36 -4.68 33.08
N ALA A 58 -28.11 -5.34 31.95
CA ALA A 58 -29.07 -5.49 30.86
C ALA A 58 -30.14 -6.58 31.10
N GLY A 59 -30.19 -7.18 32.30
CA GLY A 59 -31.15 -8.25 32.60
C GLY A 59 -30.91 -9.52 31.79
N PHE A 60 -29.64 -9.83 31.50
CA PHE A 60 -29.21 -11.02 30.76
C PHE A 60 -29.74 -11.09 29.31
N THR A 61 -30.07 -9.94 28.72
CA THR A 61 -30.48 -9.80 27.31
C THR A 61 -29.77 -8.63 26.67
N GLY A 62 -29.24 -8.80 25.46
CA GLY A 62 -28.52 -7.74 24.75
C GLY A 62 -27.58 -8.30 23.68
N TYR A 63 -26.45 -7.63 23.45
CA TYR A 63 -25.50 -7.92 22.39
C TYR A 63 -24.10 -8.16 22.97
N ALA A 64 -23.55 -9.33 22.72
CA ALA A 64 -22.14 -9.61 22.97
C ALA A 64 -21.30 -9.08 21.79
N LEU A 65 -20.20 -8.39 22.07
CA LEU A 65 -19.19 -8.02 21.09
C LEU A 65 -18.12 -9.10 21.05
N LEU A 66 -17.80 -9.62 19.85
CA LEU A 66 -16.86 -10.71 19.68
C LEU A 66 -15.79 -10.37 18.65
N ASN A 67 -14.53 -10.71 18.96
CA ASN A 67 -13.50 -10.88 17.96
C ASN A 67 -13.72 -12.24 17.28
N ASN A 68 -13.80 -12.24 15.96
CA ASN A 68 -13.95 -13.39 15.09
C ASN A 68 -12.59 -13.75 14.49
N LEU A 69 -11.83 -14.61 15.17
CA LEU A 69 -10.49 -15.03 14.74
C LEU A 69 -10.52 -16.48 14.27
N ASP A 70 -9.63 -16.86 13.35
CA ASP A 70 -9.60 -18.22 12.78
C ASP A 70 -9.49 -19.32 13.85
N THR A 71 -8.82 -19.01 14.96
CA THR A 71 -8.56 -19.97 16.04
C THR A 71 -9.63 -19.99 17.14
N ALA A 72 -10.39 -18.91 17.33
CA ALA A 72 -11.34 -18.78 18.42
C ALA A 72 -12.30 -17.59 18.24
N TRP A 73 -13.45 -17.69 18.89
CA TRP A 73 -14.31 -16.56 19.22
C TRP A 73 -13.90 -15.98 20.58
N ILE A 74 -13.73 -14.66 20.66
CA ILE A 74 -13.34 -13.99 21.91
C ILE A 74 -14.36 -12.89 22.23
N VAL A 75 -15.08 -13.04 23.34
CA VAL A 75 -15.99 -12.00 23.85
C VAL A 75 -15.15 -10.86 24.45
N VAL A 76 -15.36 -9.65 23.94
CA VAL A 76 -14.59 -8.44 24.30
C VAL A 76 -15.45 -7.31 24.86
N GLY A 77 -16.77 -7.49 24.89
CA GLY A 77 -17.71 -6.49 25.41
C GLY A 77 -19.15 -6.98 25.41
N PHE A 78 -20.03 -6.22 26.06
CA PHE A 78 -21.46 -6.46 26.08
C PHE A 78 -22.21 -5.13 26.11
N THR A 79 -23.32 -5.02 25.37
CA THR A 79 -24.19 -3.84 25.35
C THR A 79 -25.65 -4.26 25.43
N ALA A 80 -26.49 -3.47 26.10
CA ALA A 80 -27.93 -3.76 26.19
C ALA A 80 -28.63 -3.62 24.82
N GLU A 81 -28.24 -2.60 24.06
CA GLU A 81 -28.77 -2.33 22.72
C GLU A 81 -27.76 -2.70 21.64
N LYS A 82 -28.25 -2.84 20.41
CA LYS A 82 -27.38 -3.14 19.27
C LYS A 82 -26.42 -1.96 19.07
N PRO A 83 -25.10 -2.17 18.99
CA PRO A 83 -24.20 -1.10 18.63
C PRO A 83 -24.56 -0.58 17.23
N HIS A 84 -24.67 0.75 17.11
CA HIS A 84 -24.92 1.42 15.83
C HIS A 84 -23.69 1.40 14.93
N VAL A 85 -22.51 1.46 15.54
CA VAL A 85 -21.21 1.45 14.85
C VAL A 85 -20.28 0.48 15.59
N ILE A 86 -19.61 -0.38 14.83
CA ILE A 86 -18.45 -1.12 15.29
C ILE A 86 -17.28 -0.66 14.42
N ALA A 87 -16.49 0.30 14.91
CA ALA A 87 -15.44 0.90 14.12
C ALA A 87 -14.21 -0.02 13.97
N GLY A 88 -13.65 -0.13 12.77
CA GLY A 88 -12.36 -0.76 12.50
C GLY A 88 -11.53 0.11 11.58
N MET A 89 -10.20 0.10 11.75
CA MET A 89 -9.28 0.92 10.95
C MET A 89 -8.45 0.04 10.02
N ALA A 90 -8.56 0.26 8.71
CA ALA A 90 -7.66 -0.31 7.72
C ALA A 90 -6.49 0.66 7.49
N LEU A 91 -5.27 0.14 7.43
CA LEU A 91 -4.05 0.92 7.30
C LEU A 91 -3.15 0.33 6.22
N ASP A 92 -2.79 1.16 5.25
CA ASP A 92 -1.64 0.98 4.39
C ASP A 92 -0.42 1.67 5.03
N LEU A 93 0.54 0.84 5.45
CA LEU A 93 1.78 1.22 6.12
C LEU A 93 2.90 1.35 5.07
N GLY A 94 2.82 2.42 4.29
CA GLY A 94 3.82 2.73 3.28
C GLY A 94 5.13 3.26 3.87
N THR A 95 6.21 3.14 3.10
CA THR A 95 7.52 3.68 3.48
C THR A 95 7.48 5.22 3.57
N THR A 96 6.73 5.89 2.70
CA THR A 96 6.65 7.37 2.67
C THR A 96 5.39 7.92 3.32
N HIS A 97 4.25 7.26 3.16
CA HIS A 97 2.98 7.72 3.72
C HIS A 97 2.24 6.55 4.38
N LEU A 98 1.45 6.89 5.39
CA LEU A 98 0.40 6.04 5.94
C LEU A 98 -0.91 6.51 5.33
N GLU A 99 -1.72 5.59 4.82
CA GLU A 99 -3.08 5.88 4.33
C GLU A 99 -4.05 4.96 5.07
N ALA A 100 -5.15 5.50 5.61
CA ALA A 100 -6.07 4.73 6.42
C ALA A 100 -7.53 5.07 6.18
N THR A 101 -8.37 4.04 6.29
CA THR A 101 -9.82 4.10 6.22
C THR A 101 -10.41 3.61 7.52
N LEU A 102 -11.28 4.41 8.12
CA LEU A 102 -12.10 4.02 9.27
C LEU A 102 -13.44 3.52 8.75
N LEU A 103 -13.80 2.28 9.08
CA LEU A 103 -14.97 1.59 8.57
C LEU A 103 -15.93 1.24 9.70
N ASN A 104 -17.23 1.23 9.42
CA ASN A 104 -18.20 0.49 10.21
C ASN A 104 -18.17 -0.98 9.81
N LEU A 105 -17.72 -1.85 10.70
CA LEU A 105 -17.57 -3.29 10.43
C LEU A 105 -18.90 -4.02 10.24
N GLN A 106 -20.04 -3.39 10.56
CA GLN A 106 -21.35 -4.02 10.41
C GLN A 106 -21.85 -4.04 8.97
N ASP A 107 -21.49 -3.04 8.16
CA ASP A 107 -21.99 -2.83 6.80
C ASP A 107 -20.90 -2.40 5.80
N GLY A 108 -19.70 -2.09 6.25
CA GLY A 108 -18.58 -1.62 5.43
C GLY A 108 -18.64 -0.13 5.09
N GLU A 109 -19.51 0.67 5.73
CA GLU A 109 -19.57 2.11 5.51
C GLU A 109 -18.25 2.78 5.90
N ILE A 110 -17.74 3.66 5.02
CA ILE A 110 -16.58 4.51 5.30
C ILE A 110 -17.01 5.65 6.23
N LEU A 111 -16.46 5.66 7.45
CA LEU A 111 -16.72 6.68 8.46
C LEU A 111 -15.77 7.88 8.33
N ALA A 112 -14.51 7.62 7.97
CA ALA A 112 -13.50 8.65 7.72
C ALA A 112 -12.32 8.08 6.94
N GLU A 113 -11.64 8.93 6.18
CA GLU A 113 -10.38 8.60 5.49
C GLU A 113 -9.32 9.65 5.84
N GLY A 114 -8.06 9.25 5.77
CA GLY A 114 -6.93 10.12 6.10
C GLY A 114 -5.59 9.54 5.72
N ASN A 115 -4.58 10.39 5.70
CA ASN A 115 -3.20 10.01 5.47
C ASN A 115 -2.26 10.85 6.34
N LEU A 116 -1.05 10.37 6.51
CA LEU A 116 0.04 11.04 7.21
C LEU A 116 1.36 10.73 6.51
N GLU A 117 2.33 11.64 6.53
CA GLU A 117 3.70 11.29 6.16
C GLU A 117 4.28 10.30 7.19
N ASN A 118 5.01 9.30 6.71
CA ASN A 118 5.71 8.36 7.57
C ASN A 118 6.91 9.06 8.20
N ALA A 119 6.76 9.44 9.47
CA ALA A 119 7.78 10.14 10.25
C ALA A 119 9.12 9.38 10.38
N GLN A 120 9.19 8.08 10.05
CA GLN A 120 10.46 7.36 9.94
C GLN A 120 11.39 7.93 8.85
N ILE A 121 10.89 8.79 7.96
CA ILE A 121 11.68 9.48 6.94
C ILE A 121 12.85 10.27 7.54
N SER A 122 12.74 10.76 8.79
CA SER A 122 13.82 11.45 9.49
C SER A 122 15.04 10.56 9.80
N PHE A 123 14.88 9.23 9.77
CA PHE A 123 15.94 8.26 10.04
C PHE A 123 16.43 7.54 8.76
N GLY A 124 15.70 7.69 7.65
CA GLY A 124 16.06 7.08 6.38
C GLY A 124 14.98 7.31 5.32
N ALA A 125 15.40 7.78 4.14
CA ALA A 125 14.53 8.05 3.01
C ALA A 125 13.94 6.76 2.39
N ASP A 126 14.65 5.64 2.53
CA ASP A 126 14.31 4.32 1.98
C ASP A 126 14.38 3.21 3.04
N ILE A 127 13.90 2.02 2.67
CA ILE A 127 13.83 0.84 3.54
C ILE A 127 15.21 0.39 4.01
N LEU A 128 16.21 0.37 3.14
CA LEU A 128 17.56 -0.13 3.45
C LEU A 128 18.25 0.76 4.49
N SER A 129 18.13 2.07 4.34
CA SER A 129 18.60 3.07 5.29
C SER A 129 17.98 2.88 6.67
N ARG A 130 16.67 2.60 6.72
CA ARG A 130 15.96 2.29 7.98
C ARG A 130 16.39 0.98 8.61
N ILE A 131 16.61 -0.08 7.82
CA ILE A 131 17.16 -1.35 8.33
C ILE A 131 18.54 -1.11 8.94
N HIS A 132 19.39 -0.32 8.29
CA HIS A 132 20.71 0.03 8.82
C HIS A 132 20.62 0.80 10.13
N HIS A 133 19.73 1.77 10.24
CA HIS A 133 19.47 2.50 11.49
C HIS A 133 19.02 1.54 12.60
N ALA A 134 17.99 0.72 12.31
CA ALA A 134 17.40 -0.25 13.23
C ALA A 134 18.38 -1.32 13.74
N THR A 135 19.54 -1.49 13.09
CA THR A 135 20.48 -2.59 13.37
C THR A 135 21.90 -2.10 13.62
N THR A 136 22.05 -0.81 13.91
CA THR A 136 23.36 -0.16 14.08
C THR A 136 24.23 -0.85 15.12
N LYS A 137 23.67 -1.17 16.30
CA LYS A 137 24.40 -1.83 17.38
C LYS A 137 24.50 -3.34 17.16
N ARG A 138 23.45 -3.96 16.61
CA ARG A 138 23.48 -5.37 16.21
C ARG A 138 24.67 -5.67 15.28
N ARG A 139 24.89 -4.82 14.28
CA ARG A 139 26.00 -4.95 13.32
C ARG A 139 27.39 -4.94 13.96
N GLN A 140 27.53 -4.36 15.14
CA GLN A 140 28.80 -4.22 15.84
C GLN A 140 29.10 -5.44 16.74
N GLN A 141 28.14 -6.35 16.92
CA GLN A 141 28.25 -7.47 17.85
C GLN A 141 28.08 -8.82 17.13
N LYS A 142 28.97 -9.78 17.41
CA LYS A 142 28.87 -11.14 16.86
C LYS A 142 27.89 -12.03 17.62
N ILE A 143 27.71 -11.78 18.92
CA ILE A 143 26.81 -12.53 19.81
C ILE A 143 25.92 -11.50 20.49
N LEU A 144 24.62 -11.68 20.37
CA LEU A 144 23.62 -10.83 20.99
C LEU A 144 23.14 -11.48 22.28
N ALA A 145 22.93 -10.66 23.32
CA ALA A 145 22.23 -11.11 24.51
C ALA A 145 20.77 -11.48 24.16
N SER A 146 20.14 -12.37 24.93
CA SER A 146 18.76 -12.81 24.68
C SER A 146 17.73 -11.69 24.80
N ASP A 147 18.05 -10.64 25.55
CA ASP A 147 17.26 -9.43 25.79
C ASP A 147 17.78 -8.22 24.99
N PHE A 148 18.68 -8.44 24.02
CA PHE A 148 19.22 -7.37 23.21
C PHE A 148 18.11 -6.70 22.39
N GLN A 149 18.01 -5.37 22.54
CA GLN A 149 17.16 -4.53 21.71
C GLN A 149 17.97 -3.36 21.17
N ASP A 150 18.00 -3.20 19.86
CA ASP A 150 18.74 -2.11 19.23
C ASP A 150 18.00 -0.78 19.48
N PRO A 151 18.67 0.26 20.00
CA PRO A 151 18.03 1.57 20.21
C PRO A 151 17.42 2.16 18.94
N GLY A 152 18.05 1.95 17.78
CA GLY A 152 17.51 2.46 16.52
C GLY A 152 16.21 1.77 16.10
N LEU A 153 16.03 0.50 16.47
CA LEU A 153 14.77 -0.23 16.26
C LEU A 153 13.66 0.33 17.15
N LEU A 154 13.97 0.60 18.42
CA LEU A 154 13.03 1.22 19.36
C LEU A 154 12.56 2.59 18.90
N GLU A 155 13.48 3.44 18.42
CA GLU A 155 13.15 4.76 17.87
C GLU A 155 12.20 4.65 16.67
N LEU A 156 12.53 3.80 15.70
CA LEU A 156 11.70 3.58 14.51
C LEU A 156 10.33 3.02 14.85
N GLN A 157 10.24 2.10 15.82
CA GLN A 157 8.98 1.56 16.30
C GLN A 157 8.13 2.63 17.00
N GLN A 158 8.75 3.41 17.88
CA GLN A 158 8.03 4.44 18.64
C GLN A 158 7.45 5.50 17.71
N VAL A 159 8.21 5.91 16.70
CA VAL A 159 7.78 6.92 15.72
C VAL A 159 6.61 6.40 14.89
N ILE A 160 6.67 5.15 14.41
CA ILE A 160 5.58 4.60 13.61
C ILE A 160 4.32 4.33 14.43
N VAL A 161 4.44 3.84 15.66
CA VAL A 161 3.29 3.68 16.57
C VAL A 161 2.65 5.03 16.89
N SER A 162 3.45 6.07 17.11
CA SER A 162 2.93 7.43 17.34
C SER A 162 2.17 7.98 16.12
N ALA A 163 2.70 7.78 14.92
CA ALA A 163 2.02 8.17 13.67
C ALA A 163 0.68 7.43 13.47
N ILE A 164 0.63 6.13 13.77
CA ILE A 164 -0.61 5.34 13.69
C ILE A 164 -1.63 5.86 14.72
N ASN A 165 -1.19 6.18 15.93
CA ASN A 165 -2.04 6.73 16.98
C ASN A 165 -2.60 8.11 16.59
N GLU A 166 -1.77 9.01 16.05
CA GLU A 166 -2.21 10.33 15.54
C GLU A 166 -3.25 10.21 14.43
N LEU A 167 -3.02 9.27 13.49
CA LEU A 167 -3.97 9.02 12.41
C LEU A 167 -5.28 8.45 12.96
N ALA A 168 -5.23 7.50 13.90
CA ALA A 168 -6.41 6.94 14.55
C ALA A 168 -7.22 8.00 15.32
N GLU A 169 -6.57 8.89 16.06
CA GLU A 169 -7.21 10.03 16.74
C GLU A 169 -7.89 10.97 15.75
N THR A 170 -7.20 11.31 14.67
CA THR A 170 -7.72 12.20 13.62
C THR A 170 -8.99 11.60 12.98
N LEU A 171 -8.95 10.31 12.64
CA LEU A 171 -10.08 9.62 12.03
C LEU A 171 -11.26 9.48 12.99
N ALA A 172 -11.01 9.09 14.24
CA ALA A 172 -12.05 8.97 15.27
C ALA A 172 -12.73 10.34 15.55
N ALA A 173 -11.93 11.41 15.64
CA ALA A 173 -12.45 12.77 15.81
C ALA A 173 -13.33 13.22 14.64
N ARG A 174 -12.92 12.92 13.39
CA ARG A 174 -13.74 13.20 12.19
C ARG A 174 -15.05 12.42 12.18
N ALA A 175 -15.02 11.17 12.64
CA ALA A 175 -16.21 10.32 12.76
C ALA A 175 -17.06 10.61 14.02
N GLY A 176 -16.64 11.54 14.87
CA GLY A 176 -17.42 12.00 16.03
C GLY A 176 -17.38 11.09 17.25
N PHE A 177 -16.37 10.24 17.40
CA PHE A 177 -16.23 9.35 18.56
C PHE A 177 -14.80 9.26 19.11
N LYS A 178 -14.63 8.65 20.29
CA LYS A 178 -13.33 8.52 20.95
C LYS A 178 -12.48 7.41 20.31
N VAL A 179 -11.17 7.64 20.19
CA VAL A 179 -10.23 6.69 19.57
C VAL A 179 -10.24 5.29 20.22
N ASP A 180 -10.51 5.21 21.53
CA ASP A 180 -10.64 3.94 22.28
C ASP A 180 -11.87 3.09 21.89
N LEU A 181 -12.74 3.60 21.02
CA LEU A 181 -13.86 2.87 20.42
C LEU A 181 -13.51 2.21 19.09
N ILE A 182 -12.32 2.42 18.53
CA ILE A 182 -11.83 1.64 17.39
C ILE A 182 -11.55 0.21 17.85
N ARG A 183 -12.32 -0.75 17.32
CA ARG A 183 -12.38 -2.14 17.80
C ARG A 183 -11.47 -3.09 17.05
N ALA A 184 -10.89 -2.71 15.92
CA ALA A 184 -9.95 -3.54 15.16
C ALA A 184 -9.00 -2.69 14.31
N LEU A 185 -7.84 -3.24 13.99
CA LEU A 185 -6.88 -2.66 13.06
C LEU A 185 -6.40 -3.74 12.10
N SER A 186 -6.38 -3.46 10.79
CA SER A 186 -5.66 -4.27 9.80
C SER A 186 -4.54 -3.45 9.19
N VAL A 187 -3.33 -4.01 9.13
CA VAL A 187 -2.13 -3.34 8.63
C VAL A 187 -1.62 -4.08 7.40
N SER A 188 -1.53 -3.37 6.28
CA SER A 188 -0.94 -3.83 5.03
C SER A 188 0.31 -3.01 4.74
N GLY A 189 1.40 -3.63 4.32
CA GLY A 189 2.65 -2.92 4.05
C GLY A 189 3.78 -3.90 3.73
N ASN A 190 4.90 -3.38 3.21
CA ASN A 190 6.04 -4.22 2.90
C ASN A 190 6.61 -4.91 4.15
N THR A 191 7.35 -6.00 3.94
CA THR A 191 7.88 -6.85 5.01
C THR A 191 8.67 -6.05 6.04
N THR A 192 9.48 -5.07 5.63
CA THR A 192 10.25 -4.27 6.59
C THR A 192 9.37 -3.35 7.43
N MET A 193 8.39 -2.68 6.83
CA MET A 193 7.47 -1.81 7.58
C MET A 193 6.71 -2.60 8.64
N ALA A 194 6.25 -3.82 8.32
CA ALA A 194 5.64 -4.71 9.30
C ALA A 194 6.59 -5.07 10.45
N HIS A 195 7.86 -5.37 10.17
CA HIS A 195 8.86 -5.67 11.21
C HIS A 195 9.12 -4.46 12.12
N LEU A 196 9.29 -3.27 11.54
CA LEU A 196 9.54 -2.05 12.31
C LEU A 196 8.33 -1.68 13.19
N PHE A 197 7.10 -1.84 12.67
CA PHE A 197 5.89 -1.63 13.45
C PHE A 197 5.79 -2.56 14.66
N LEU A 198 6.10 -3.85 14.46
CA LEU A 198 6.10 -4.84 15.53
C LEU A 198 7.32 -4.73 16.46
N GLY A 199 8.28 -3.84 16.18
CA GLY A 199 9.52 -3.72 16.95
C GLY A 199 10.40 -4.97 16.86
N LEU A 200 10.33 -5.66 15.71
CA LEU A 200 11.06 -6.89 15.44
C LEU A 200 12.27 -6.61 14.55
N ASP A 201 13.36 -7.32 14.82
CA ASP A 201 14.66 -7.07 14.18
C ASP A 201 14.65 -7.36 12.67
N PRO A 202 14.90 -6.35 11.80
CA PRO A 202 14.86 -6.52 10.35
C PRO A 202 16.22 -6.92 9.74
N PHE A 203 17.25 -7.21 10.54
CA PHE A 203 18.64 -7.35 10.10
C PHE A 203 18.90 -8.33 8.96
N HIS A 204 18.16 -9.44 8.90
CA HIS A 204 18.35 -10.47 7.88
C HIS A 204 17.57 -10.21 6.59
N ILE A 205 16.68 -9.20 6.56
CA ILE A 205 15.84 -8.91 5.39
C ILE A 205 16.70 -8.54 4.18
N CYS A 206 17.65 -7.62 4.36
CA CYS A 206 18.50 -7.11 3.28
C CYS A 206 19.84 -7.85 3.12
N ARG A 207 20.00 -9.00 3.76
CA ARG A 207 21.25 -9.78 3.77
C ARG A 207 20.99 -11.16 3.24
N GLU A 208 21.78 -11.58 2.25
CA GLU A 208 21.74 -12.94 1.72
C GLU A 208 21.74 -13.98 2.86
N PRO A 209 20.81 -14.95 2.87
CA PRO A 209 19.86 -15.30 1.79
C PRO A 209 18.48 -14.60 1.84
N TYR A 210 18.42 -13.37 2.36
CA TYR A 210 17.25 -12.47 2.38
C TYR A 210 16.03 -13.07 3.11
N ILE A 211 16.23 -13.42 4.38
CA ILE A 211 15.21 -14.13 5.16
C ILE A 211 14.64 -13.21 6.24
N PRO A 212 13.33 -12.87 6.19
CA PRO A 212 12.68 -12.11 7.25
C PRO A 212 12.50 -12.94 8.52
N LEU A 213 12.26 -12.27 9.65
CA LEU A 213 12.01 -12.95 10.93
C LEU A 213 10.68 -13.71 10.90
N PHE A 214 9.67 -13.15 10.24
CA PHE A 214 8.37 -13.80 10.05
C PHE A 214 7.79 -13.49 8.66
N ASN A 215 6.97 -14.41 8.18
CA ASN A 215 6.04 -14.19 7.06
C ASN A 215 4.57 -14.16 7.51
N ARG A 216 4.31 -14.60 8.76
CA ARG A 216 3.02 -14.62 9.43
C ARG A 216 3.17 -14.08 10.83
N ALA A 217 2.54 -12.94 11.09
CA ALA A 217 2.46 -12.42 12.45
C ALA A 217 1.33 -13.15 13.21
N PRO A 218 1.48 -13.42 14.51
CA PRO A 218 0.33 -13.74 15.34
C PRO A 218 -0.62 -12.54 15.41
N ILE A 219 -1.90 -12.79 15.70
CA ILE A 219 -2.83 -11.70 16.02
C ILE A 219 -2.44 -11.11 17.36
N LEU A 220 -2.19 -9.81 17.35
CA LEU A 220 -1.85 -9.02 18.53
C LEU A 220 -3.02 -8.12 18.92
N ASN A 221 -2.93 -7.53 20.10
CA ASN A 221 -3.94 -6.65 20.66
C ASN A 221 -3.41 -5.21 20.65
N GLY A 222 -4.31 -4.22 20.62
CA GLY A 222 -3.95 -2.81 20.71
C GLY A 222 -3.00 -2.48 21.88
N SER A 223 -3.24 -3.07 23.05
CA SER A 223 -2.40 -2.87 24.26
C SER A 223 -0.97 -3.39 24.09
N GLN A 224 -0.78 -4.52 23.41
CA GLN A 224 0.54 -5.14 23.20
C GLN A 224 1.42 -4.28 22.29
N LEU A 225 0.80 -3.49 21.39
CA LEU A 225 1.48 -2.61 20.45
C LEU A 225 1.49 -1.14 20.88
N LYS A 226 1.04 -0.84 22.12
CA LYS A 226 0.94 0.53 22.66
C LYS A 226 0.08 1.45 21.78
N LEU A 227 -0.93 0.88 21.13
CA LEU A 227 -1.92 1.63 20.38
C LEU A 227 -2.99 2.20 21.33
N ILE A 228 -3.50 3.38 21.01
CA ILE A 228 -4.53 4.06 21.81
C ILE A 228 -5.98 3.70 21.40
N ILE A 229 -6.13 2.75 20.49
CA ILE A 229 -7.41 2.13 20.15
C ILE A 229 -7.91 1.23 21.30
N HIS A 230 -9.04 0.54 21.13
CA HIS A 230 -9.55 -0.34 22.17
C HIS A 230 -8.47 -1.38 22.62
N PRO A 231 -8.23 -1.59 23.93
CA PRO A 231 -7.09 -2.38 24.40
C PRO A 231 -7.02 -3.82 23.87
N VAL A 232 -8.19 -4.46 23.70
CA VAL A 232 -8.33 -5.83 23.16
C VAL A 232 -8.75 -5.86 21.69
N ALA A 233 -8.61 -4.73 20.97
CA ALA A 233 -8.80 -4.69 19.52
C ALA A 233 -7.79 -5.62 18.86
N PRO A 234 -8.22 -6.58 18.01
CA PRO A 234 -7.30 -7.40 17.27
C PRO A 234 -6.60 -6.55 16.21
N VAL A 235 -5.30 -6.75 16.09
CA VAL A 235 -4.43 -6.15 15.09
C VAL A 235 -3.99 -7.25 14.13
N TRP A 236 -4.54 -7.21 12.93
CA TRP A 236 -4.23 -8.13 11.85
C TRP A 236 -3.11 -7.55 10.98
N ILE A 237 -1.99 -8.26 10.86
CA ILE A 237 -0.91 -7.89 9.93
C ILE A 237 -1.04 -8.74 8.69
N MET A 238 -1.07 -8.10 7.51
CA MET A 238 -1.09 -8.82 6.25
C MET A 238 0.14 -9.73 6.13
N PRO A 239 -0.05 -10.98 5.66
CA PRO A 239 1.05 -11.92 5.52
C PRO A 239 1.99 -11.51 4.38
N SER A 240 3.24 -11.98 4.42
CA SER A 240 4.25 -11.73 3.38
C SER A 240 4.82 -13.03 2.79
N VAL A 241 5.61 -12.88 1.71
CA VAL A 241 6.38 -13.94 1.03
C VAL A 241 7.84 -13.52 0.92
N GLY A 242 8.59 -13.63 2.01
CA GLY A 242 10.01 -13.27 2.03
C GLY A 242 10.25 -11.76 2.19
N SER A 243 11.46 -11.31 1.88
CA SER A 243 11.93 -9.96 2.20
C SER A 243 11.31 -8.84 1.38
N TYR A 244 11.07 -9.08 0.09
CA TYR A 244 10.68 -8.04 -0.88
C TYR A 244 9.28 -8.25 -1.45
N PHE A 245 8.57 -9.28 -0.99
CA PHE A 245 7.17 -9.51 -1.36
C PHE A 245 6.30 -9.39 -0.10
N GLY A 246 5.84 -8.18 0.19
CA GLY A 246 5.20 -7.83 1.44
C GLY A 246 3.69 -8.06 1.48
N GLY A 247 3.08 -7.64 2.60
CA GLY A 247 1.64 -7.70 2.79
C GLY A 247 0.85 -6.71 1.94
N ASP A 248 1.49 -5.63 1.51
CA ASP A 248 1.00 -4.70 0.48
C ASP A 248 0.67 -5.41 -0.84
N LEU A 249 1.55 -6.29 -1.31
CA LEU A 249 1.31 -7.04 -2.54
C LEU A 249 0.26 -8.14 -2.37
N ILE A 250 0.24 -8.81 -1.21
CA ILE A 250 -0.82 -9.79 -0.91
C ILE A 250 -2.18 -9.10 -0.86
N SER A 251 -2.25 -7.93 -0.23
CA SER A 251 -3.42 -7.05 -0.28
C SER A 251 -3.77 -6.67 -1.72
N GLY A 252 -2.77 -6.37 -2.55
CA GLY A 252 -2.97 -6.07 -3.96
C GLY A 252 -3.61 -7.21 -4.76
N ILE A 253 -3.12 -8.44 -4.57
CA ILE A 253 -3.68 -9.65 -5.19
C ILE A 253 -5.12 -9.88 -4.72
N LEU A 254 -5.38 -9.73 -3.42
CA LEU A 254 -6.72 -9.85 -2.85
C LEU A 254 -7.67 -8.76 -3.37
N ALA A 255 -7.18 -7.53 -3.50
CA ALA A 255 -7.95 -6.39 -4.00
C ALA A 255 -8.32 -6.56 -5.48
N SER A 256 -7.38 -7.02 -6.31
CA SER A 256 -7.59 -7.23 -7.76
C SER A 256 -8.58 -8.36 -8.05
N GLY A 257 -8.69 -9.35 -7.17
CA GLY A 257 -9.53 -10.53 -7.35
C GLY A 257 -8.92 -11.55 -8.32
N MET A 258 -7.64 -11.42 -8.67
CA MET A 258 -6.99 -12.32 -9.63
C MET A 258 -6.87 -13.76 -9.11
N ALA A 259 -6.69 -13.94 -7.80
CA ALA A 259 -6.59 -15.25 -7.16
C ALA A 259 -7.93 -15.98 -7.03
N GLN A 260 -9.05 -15.36 -7.42
CA GLN A 260 -10.37 -15.98 -7.49
C GLN A 260 -10.84 -16.17 -8.93
N SER A 261 -10.04 -15.75 -9.92
CA SER A 261 -10.36 -15.84 -11.33
C SER A 261 -9.86 -17.15 -11.92
N SER A 262 -10.66 -17.82 -12.75
CA SER A 262 -10.18 -18.93 -13.60
C SER A 262 -9.39 -18.46 -14.82
N LYS A 263 -9.49 -17.17 -15.17
CA LYS A 263 -8.73 -16.53 -16.24
C LYS A 263 -7.39 -16.00 -15.74
N THR A 264 -6.36 -16.12 -16.57
CA THR A 264 -5.05 -15.53 -16.32
C THR A 264 -5.12 -14.01 -16.38
N ARG A 265 -4.63 -13.37 -15.32
CA ARG A 265 -4.56 -11.92 -15.16
C ARG A 265 -3.19 -11.51 -14.68
N MET A 266 -2.87 -10.24 -14.87
CA MET A 266 -1.65 -9.64 -14.36
C MET A 266 -2.00 -8.51 -13.39
N LEU A 267 -1.29 -8.41 -12.28
CA LEU A 267 -1.27 -7.26 -11.39
C LEU A 267 0.11 -6.61 -11.50
N ILE A 268 0.10 -5.31 -11.72
CA ILE A 268 1.28 -4.47 -11.79
C ILE A 268 1.14 -3.42 -10.68
N ASP A 269 1.99 -3.49 -9.67
CA ASP A 269 2.18 -2.41 -8.70
C ASP A 269 3.49 -1.69 -9.02
N VAL A 270 3.39 -0.37 -9.18
CA VAL A 270 4.55 0.47 -9.51
C VAL A 270 4.58 1.63 -8.53
N GLY A 271 5.57 1.55 -7.64
CA GLY A 271 6.02 2.62 -6.76
C GLY A 271 7.55 2.62 -6.70
N THR A 272 8.09 2.59 -5.47
CA THR A 272 9.33 1.90 -5.07
C THR A 272 10.07 1.13 -6.17
N ASN A 273 9.55 -0.07 -6.30
CA ASN A 273 9.98 -1.06 -7.24
C ASN A 273 8.81 -1.31 -8.19
N ALA A 274 9.08 -2.13 -9.21
CA ALA A 274 8.05 -2.74 -10.02
C ALA A 274 7.79 -4.13 -9.44
N GLU A 275 6.62 -4.30 -8.84
CA GLU A 275 6.16 -5.59 -8.37
C GLU A 275 5.06 -6.10 -9.29
N VAL A 276 5.29 -7.28 -9.87
CA VAL A 276 4.40 -7.85 -10.89
C VAL A 276 4.00 -9.25 -10.46
N VAL A 277 2.70 -9.52 -10.55
CA VAL A 277 2.10 -10.82 -10.28
C VAL A 277 1.33 -11.25 -11.52
N LEU A 278 1.51 -12.49 -11.94
CA LEU A 278 0.81 -13.11 -13.06
C LEU A 278 0.19 -14.42 -12.58
N GLY A 279 -1.05 -14.67 -12.98
CA GLY A 279 -1.67 -15.98 -12.73
C GLY A 279 -3.17 -15.90 -12.56
N ASN A 280 -3.70 -16.86 -11.82
CA ASN A 280 -5.13 -17.09 -11.63
C ASN A 280 -5.37 -17.80 -10.28
N GLN A 281 -6.55 -18.40 -10.10
CA GLN A 281 -6.92 -19.11 -8.86
C GLN A 281 -6.12 -20.40 -8.59
N GLU A 282 -5.43 -20.97 -9.59
CA GLU A 282 -4.70 -22.24 -9.48
C GLU A 282 -3.20 -22.02 -9.25
N TRP A 283 -2.64 -20.95 -9.80
CA TRP A 283 -1.21 -20.64 -9.70
C TRP A 283 -0.98 -19.13 -9.74
N LEU A 284 0.04 -18.68 -9.01
CA LEU A 284 0.55 -17.32 -9.08
C LEU A 284 2.08 -17.37 -9.22
N ILE A 285 2.61 -16.60 -10.16
CA ILE A 285 4.05 -16.30 -10.25
C ILE A 285 4.22 -14.81 -10.02
N ALA A 286 5.24 -14.44 -9.27
CA ALA A 286 5.49 -13.05 -8.95
C ALA A 286 6.97 -12.72 -8.96
N CYS A 287 7.30 -11.46 -9.24
CA CYS A 287 8.64 -10.93 -9.10
C CYS A 287 8.57 -9.49 -8.59
N ALA A 288 9.61 -9.08 -7.86
CA ALA A 288 9.87 -7.69 -7.57
C ALA A 288 11.22 -7.33 -8.22
N GLY A 289 11.25 -6.20 -8.94
CA GLY A 289 12.46 -5.72 -9.60
C GLY A 289 12.50 -4.20 -9.57
N ALA A 290 13.69 -3.62 -9.74
CA ALA A 290 13.79 -2.17 -9.84
C ALA A 290 13.04 -1.70 -11.11
N ALA A 291 11.98 -0.91 -10.95
CA ALA A 291 11.28 -0.24 -12.06
C ALA A 291 12.21 0.73 -12.82
N GLY A 292 13.33 1.09 -12.19
CA GLY A 292 14.28 2.08 -12.65
C GLY A 292 14.04 3.42 -11.96
N PRO A 293 15.10 4.23 -11.79
CA PRO A 293 15.09 5.31 -10.81
C PRO A 293 14.33 6.57 -11.30
N ALA A 294 13.91 6.64 -12.57
CA ALA A 294 13.43 7.88 -13.18
C ALA A 294 12.00 8.30 -12.80
N LEU A 295 11.18 7.37 -12.29
CA LEU A 295 9.80 7.66 -11.86
C LEU A 295 9.70 8.11 -10.40
N GLU A 296 10.81 8.02 -9.67
CA GLU A 296 10.90 8.38 -8.27
C GLU A 296 11.65 9.70 -8.09
N GLY A 297 11.18 10.54 -7.16
CA GLY A 297 11.79 11.83 -6.91
C GLY A 297 13.27 11.71 -6.52
N GLY A 298 14.14 12.50 -7.15
CA GLY A 298 15.55 12.64 -6.78
C GLY A 298 16.57 11.98 -7.72
N VAL A 299 16.14 11.33 -8.80
CA VAL A 299 17.06 10.70 -9.77
C VAL A 299 17.21 11.53 -11.02
N ALA A 300 16.09 12.03 -11.55
CA ALA A 300 16.14 13.10 -12.53
C ALA A 300 16.44 14.42 -11.80
N ARG A 301 17.30 15.28 -12.33
CA ARG A 301 17.78 16.49 -11.63
C ARG A 301 16.65 17.45 -11.24
N MET A 302 15.60 17.48 -12.06
CA MET A 302 14.33 18.21 -11.87
C MET A 302 13.18 17.30 -11.38
N GLY A 303 13.42 16.00 -11.29
CA GLY A 303 12.44 15.01 -10.88
C GLY A 303 12.14 15.16 -9.40
N MET A 304 10.90 15.45 -9.07
CA MET A 304 10.43 15.60 -7.70
C MET A 304 9.29 14.64 -7.40
N ARG A 305 9.05 14.37 -6.12
CA ARG A 305 7.84 13.65 -5.70
C ARG A 305 6.60 14.50 -6.02
N ALA A 306 5.47 13.82 -6.22
CA ALA A 306 4.19 14.50 -6.38
C ALA A 306 3.89 15.35 -5.13
N GLY A 307 3.69 16.65 -5.34
CA GLY A 307 3.46 17.65 -4.30
C GLY A 307 3.28 19.03 -4.92
N PRO A 308 2.89 20.06 -4.14
CA PRO A 308 2.63 21.39 -4.66
C PRO A 308 3.74 21.91 -5.58
N GLY A 309 3.37 22.34 -6.79
CA GLY A 309 4.31 22.86 -7.79
C GLY A 309 5.02 21.80 -8.64
N ALA A 310 4.79 20.50 -8.38
CA ALA A 310 5.21 19.47 -9.32
C ALA A 310 4.31 19.48 -10.56
N ILE A 311 4.92 19.52 -11.75
CA ILE A 311 4.21 19.33 -13.02
C ILE A 311 3.75 17.88 -13.09
N GLU A 312 2.43 17.67 -13.11
CA GLU A 312 1.81 16.33 -13.11
C GLU A 312 1.19 15.94 -14.45
N TYR A 313 1.04 16.91 -15.35
CA TYR A 313 0.47 16.73 -16.67
C TYR A 313 1.21 17.60 -17.68
N VAL A 314 1.51 17.01 -18.83
CA VAL A 314 2.08 17.72 -19.99
C VAL A 314 1.40 17.21 -21.24
N SER A 315 1.03 18.11 -22.15
CA SER A 315 0.64 17.73 -23.50
C SER A 315 1.24 18.68 -24.52
N ILE A 316 1.53 18.16 -25.72
CA ILE A 316 1.97 18.96 -26.86
C ILE A 316 1.08 18.55 -28.03
N ASP A 317 0.33 19.50 -28.55
CA ASP A 317 -0.53 19.29 -29.70
C ASP A 317 0.32 19.05 -30.96
N SER A 318 0.05 17.97 -31.69
CA SER A 318 0.90 17.55 -32.82
C SER A 318 0.76 18.42 -34.08
N GLU A 319 -0.28 19.25 -34.17
CA GLU A 319 -0.54 20.09 -35.34
C GLU A 319 -0.10 21.55 -35.11
N THR A 320 -0.43 22.08 -33.93
CA THR A 320 -0.17 23.47 -33.53
C THR A 320 1.12 23.63 -32.73
N TYR A 321 1.65 22.54 -32.17
CA TYR A 321 2.76 22.54 -31.22
C TYR A 321 2.50 23.43 -29.99
N SER A 322 1.23 23.64 -29.61
CA SER A 322 0.91 24.28 -28.34
C SER A 322 1.17 23.32 -27.19
N MET A 323 1.91 23.76 -26.17
CA MET A 323 2.19 22.99 -24.97
C MET A 323 1.28 23.42 -23.82
N ASP A 324 0.65 22.44 -23.17
CA ASP A 324 -0.14 22.64 -21.95
C ASP A 324 0.51 21.90 -20.78
N ILE A 325 0.54 22.55 -19.62
CA ILE A 325 1.11 22.01 -18.38
C ILE A 325 0.16 22.26 -17.22
N ARG A 326 0.08 21.29 -16.29
CA ARG A 326 -0.65 21.48 -15.02
C ARG A 326 0.22 21.06 -13.85
N THR A 327 0.14 21.83 -12.77
CA THR A 327 0.87 21.59 -11.53
C THR A 327 -0.10 21.18 -10.41
N ILE A 328 0.41 20.35 -9.50
CA ILE A 328 -0.32 20.02 -8.28
C ILE A 328 -0.52 21.29 -7.45
N ALA A 329 -1.73 21.48 -6.93
CA ALA A 329 -2.19 22.66 -6.18
C ALA A 329 -2.22 23.99 -6.96
N ASP A 330 -2.06 23.96 -8.28
CA ASP A 330 -2.14 25.14 -9.16
C ASP A 330 -1.20 26.28 -8.72
N VAL A 331 0.00 25.91 -8.28
CA VAL A 331 1.08 26.85 -7.90
C VAL A 331 2.21 26.83 -8.93
N ASP A 332 3.10 27.84 -8.87
CA ASP A 332 4.24 27.96 -9.79
C ASP A 332 5.06 26.64 -9.84
N PRO A 333 5.47 26.18 -11.04
CA PRO A 333 6.18 24.93 -11.21
C PRO A 333 7.59 25.01 -10.62
N VAL A 334 7.98 23.98 -9.87
CA VAL A 334 9.32 23.86 -9.26
C VAL A 334 10.05 22.56 -9.62
N GLY A 335 9.39 21.67 -10.36
CA GLY A 335 9.93 20.40 -10.83
C GLY A 335 8.86 19.58 -11.56
N ILE A 336 9.19 18.35 -11.92
CA ILE A 336 8.29 17.41 -12.62
C ILE A 336 8.14 16.13 -11.82
N CYS A 337 6.92 15.61 -11.66
CA CYS A 337 6.71 14.30 -11.04
C CYS A 337 6.63 13.19 -12.09
N GLY A 338 6.58 11.92 -11.64
CA GLY A 338 6.63 10.76 -12.53
C GLY A 338 5.54 10.76 -13.62
N SER A 339 4.30 11.15 -13.31
CA SER A 339 3.23 11.25 -14.31
C SER A 339 3.51 12.33 -15.36
N GLY A 340 3.93 13.52 -14.92
CA GLY A 340 4.31 14.61 -15.82
C GLY A 340 5.49 14.25 -16.71
N LEU A 341 6.46 13.49 -16.18
CA LEU A 341 7.63 13.04 -16.93
C LEU A 341 7.26 12.01 -18.01
N ILE A 342 6.39 11.06 -17.70
CA ILE A 342 5.85 10.11 -18.70
C ILE A 342 5.09 10.86 -19.79
N ASP A 343 4.22 11.78 -19.40
CA ASP A 343 3.43 12.61 -20.31
C ASP A 343 4.33 13.44 -21.25
N LEU A 344 5.33 14.12 -20.69
CA LEU A 344 6.29 14.91 -21.46
C LEU A 344 7.07 14.04 -22.45
N VAL A 345 7.65 12.92 -22.01
CA VAL A 345 8.45 12.06 -22.90
C VAL A 345 7.57 11.45 -23.99
N ALA A 346 6.33 11.06 -23.67
CA ALA A 346 5.37 10.58 -24.66
C ALA A 346 5.03 11.67 -25.69
N ALA A 347 4.77 12.89 -25.25
CA ALA A 347 4.49 14.02 -26.12
C ALA A 347 5.68 14.35 -27.04
N LEU A 348 6.90 14.38 -26.50
CA LEU A 348 8.13 14.59 -27.27
C LEU A 348 8.35 13.48 -28.31
N TYR A 349 8.01 12.23 -27.97
CA TYR A 349 8.10 11.10 -28.89
C TYR A 349 7.08 11.21 -30.03
N LEU A 350 5.80 11.44 -29.70
CA LEU A 350 4.70 11.56 -30.66
C LEU A 350 4.89 12.73 -31.62
N THR A 351 5.43 13.85 -31.13
CA THR A 351 5.76 15.04 -31.94
C THR A 351 7.10 14.92 -32.67
N ARG A 352 7.81 13.79 -32.52
CA ARG A 352 9.09 13.48 -33.17
C ARG A 352 10.25 14.40 -32.77
N MET A 353 10.20 15.02 -31.61
CA MET A 353 11.28 15.85 -31.07
C MET A 353 12.40 14.99 -30.45
N ILE A 354 12.08 13.75 -30.07
CA ILE A 354 13.06 12.72 -29.72
C ILE A 354 13.00 11.56 -30.73
N ASP A 355 14.09 10.80 -30.82
CA ASP A 355 14.16 9.56 -31.60
C ASP A 355 13.79 8.32 -30.76
N ILE A 356 13.81 7.14 -31.40
CA ILE A 356 13.50 5.86 -30.74
C ILE A 356 14.51 5.45 -29.66
N ARG A 357 15.69 6.09 -29.62
CA ARG A 357 16.73 5.86 -28.62
C ARG A 357 16.59 6.83 -27.44
N GLY A 358 15.62 7.74 -27.50
CA GLY A 358 15.46 8.81 -26.51
C GLY A 358 16.52 9.90 -26.66
N LYS A 359 16.98 10.20 -27.88
CA LYS A 359 17.86 11.35 -28.14
C LYS A 359 17.07 12.50 -28.76
N PHE A 360 17.29 13.71 -28.26
CA PHE A 360 16.75 14.93 -28.85
C PHE A 360 17.24 15.09 -30.29
N ARG A 361 16.33 15.47 -31.19
CA ARG A 361 16.66 15.77 -32.58
C ARG A 361 17.16 17.21 -32.71
N ASP A 362 18.05 17.45 -33.66
CA ASP A 362 18.60 18.78 -33.89
C ASP A 362 17.57 19.68 -34.60
N PRO A 363 17.14 20.81 -33.98
CA PRO A 363 16.20 21.74 -34.58
C PRO A 363 16.67 22.32 -35.93
N GLU A 364 17.98 22.36 -36.19
CA GLU A 364 18.54 22.87 -37.46
C GLU A 364 18.36 21.90 -38.63
N THR A 365 18.10 20.62 -38.34
CA THR A 365 17.85 19.58 -39.36
C THR A 365 16.36 19.32 -39.59
N GLU A 366 15.49 20.01 -38.84
CA GLU A 366 14.04 19.83 -38.91
C GLU A 366 13.46 20.48 -40.18
N LYS A 367 12.59 19.75 -40.88
CA LYS A 367 11.99 20.16 -42.15
C LYS A 367 10.63 20.81 -41.99
N ASP A 368 9.91 20.49 -40.92
CA ASP A 368 8.65 21.15 -40.56
C ASP A 368 8.95 22.51 -39.91
N PRO A 369 8.60 23.65 -40.55
CA PRO A 369 8.93 24.97 -40.01
C PRO A 369 8.28 25.26 -38.65
N ALA A 370 7.07 24.75 -38.41
CA ALA A 370 6.35 24.97 -37.15
C ALA A 370 7.01 24.16 -36.03
N ARG A 371 7.36 22.89 -36.31
CA ARG A 371 8.12 22.07 -35.35
C ARG A 371 9.49 22.64 -35.07
N ALA A 372 10.22 23.08 -36.11
CA ALA A 372 11.55 23.66 -35.97
C ALA A 372 11.51 24.93 -35.09
N ALA A 373 10.51 25.79 -35.28
CA ALA A 373 10.33 26.99 -34.46
C ALA A 373 10.10 26.64 -32.98
N PHE A 374 9.16 25.72 -32.70
CA PHE A 374 8.89 25.24 -31.34
C PHE A 374 10.13 24.59 -30.71
N MET A 375 10.82 23.73 -31.45
CA MET A 375 12.06 23.10 -31.00
C MET A 375 13.15 24.12 -30.68
N LYS A 376 13.31 25.19 -31.48
CA LYS A 376 14.29 26.26 -31.20
C LYS A 376 13.94 27.10 -29.98
N GLU A 377 12.66 27.22 -29.66
CA GLU A 377 12.18 27.91 -28.46
C GLU A 377 12.45 27.10 -27.19
N HIS A 378 12.26 25.77 -27.25
CA HIS A 378 12.33 24.90 -26.07
C HIS A 378 13.62 24.10 -25.93
N LEU A 379 14.36 23.80 -27.00
CA LEU A 379 15.62 23.05 -26.93
C LEU A 379 16.82 24.00 -26.83
N VAL A 380 17.54 23.89 -25.71
CA VAL A 380 18.77 24.64 -25.43
C VAL A 380 19.94 23.67 -25.32
N LYS A 381 21.14 24.08 -25.74
CA LYS A 381 22.36 23.28 -25.55
C LYS A 381 23.01 23.59 -24.19
N ARG A 382 23.36 22.54 -23.43
CA ARG A 382 24.13 22.58 -22.18
C ARG A 382 25.13 21.43 -22.19
N ASP A 383 26.39 21.73 -21.93
CA ASP A 383 27.47 20.73 -21.88
C ASP A 383 27.48 19.77 -23.10
N ASP A 384 27.32 20.35 -24.30
CA ASP A 384 27.23 19.66 -25.61
C ASP A 384 25.98 18.80 -25.87
N ASP A 385 25.07 18.65 -24.90
CA ASP A 385 23.78 17.96 -25.07
C ASP A 385 22.61 18.94 -25.18
N PHE A 386 21.51 18.51 -25.81
CA PHE A 386 20.25 19.24 -25.80
C PHE A 386 19.48 19.00 -24.51
N CYS A 387 18.82 20.05 -24.00
CA CYS A 387 17.89 20.01 -22.89
C CYS A 387 16.57 20.65 -23.34
N PHE A 388 15.44 20.10 -22.90
CA PHE A 388 14.11 20.64 -23.20
C PHE A 388 13.60 21.50 -22.04
N VAL A 389 13.40 22.79 -22.27
CA VAL A 389 12.88 23.73 -21.29
C VAL A 389 11.36 23.63 -21.25
N VAL A 390 10.82 23.09 -20.16
CA VAL A 390 9.37 22.97 -19.94
C VAL A 390 8.79 24.31 -19.52
N THR A 391 9.48 25.02 -18.61
CA THR A 391 9.08 26.37 -18.20
C THR A 391 10.28 27.30 -18.15
N ALA A 392 10.20 28.42 -18.86
CA ALA A 392 11.23 29.45 -18.83
C ALA A 392 11.32 30.13 -17.46
N THR A 393 12.51 30.65 -17.13
CA THR A 393 12.73 31.54 -16.00
C THR A 393 11.85 32.78 -16.16
N GLY A 394 10.81 32.90 -15.34
CA GLY A 394 9.99 34.11 -15.35
C GLY A 394 10.76 35.29 -14.72
N THR A 395 10.39 36.50 -15.11
CA THR A 395 10.99 37.79 -14.71
C THR A 395 10.85 38.15 -13.22
N LYS A 396 10.45 37.22 -12.34
CA LYS A 396 10.34 37.40 -10.89
C LYS A 396 11.45 36.58 -10.21
N GLU A 397 12.09 37.17 -9.21
CA GLU A 397 13.35 36.76 -8.56
C GLU A 397 13.40 35.35 -7.93
N ASN A 398 12.46 34.43 -8.20
CA ASN A 398 12.40 33.10 -7.57
C ASN A 398 11.87 31.96 -8.45
N ARG A 399 11.82 32.09 -9.79
CA ARG A 399 11.44 30.97 -10.66
C ARG A 399 12.65 30.11 -11.00
N ASN A 400 12.67 28.88 -10.46
CA ASN A 400 13.59 27.85 -10.93
C ASN A 400 13.13 27.38 -12.32
N GLU A 401 14.08 27.28 -13.23
CA GLU A 401 13.83 26.70 -14.54
C GLU A 401 13.53 25.20 -14.41
N VAL A 402 12.46 24.72 -15.05
CA VAL A 402 12.18 23.28 -15.14
C VAL A 402 12.60 22.81 -16.53
N VAL A 403 13.66 22.02 -16.59
CA VAL A 403 14.24 21.47 -17.81
C VAL A 403 14.22 19.96 -17.77
N LEU A 404 14.14 19.28 -18.91
CA LEU A 404 14.40 17.85 -19.06
C LEU A 404 15.75 17.69 -19.77
N GLU A 405 16.75 17.14 -19.09
CA GLU A 405 18.08 16.93 -19.67
C GLU A 405 18.20 15.55 -20.29
N GLN A 406 19.24 15.37 -21.11
CA GLN A 406 19.48 14.10 -21.79
C GLN A 406 19.73 12.94 -20.79
N ILE A 407 20.33 13.20 -19.63
CA ILE A 407 20.57 12.19 -18.59
C ILE A 407 19.26 11.69 -17.96
N ASP A 408 18.28 12.57 -17.80
CA ASP A 408 16.96 12.23 -17.25
C ASP A 408 16.17 11.42 -18.26
N LEU A 409 16.21 11.82 -19.53
CA LEU A 409 15.61 11.06 -20.63
C LEU A 409 16.24 9.67 -20.75
N ASP A 410 17.56 9.56 -20.66
CA ASP A 410 18.27 8.27 -20.65
C ASP A 410 17.84 7.40 -19.44
N ALA A 411 17.62 8.01 -18.27
CA ALA A 411 17.10 7.31 -17.09
C ALA A 411 15.66 6.82 -17.30
N MET A 412 14.80 7.63 -17.93
CA MET A 412 13.44 7.23 -18.31
C MET A 412 13.44 6.06 -19.29
N ILE A 413 14.30 6.09 -20.31
CA ILE A 413 14.45 5.00 -21.27
C ILE A 413 14.87 3.70 -20.58
N ARG A 414 15.80 3.75 -19.62
CA ARG A 414 16.19 2.57 -18.82
C ARG A 414 15.04 2.07 -17.96
N SER A 415 14.29 2.97 -17.32
CA SER A 415 13.18 2.60 -16.43
C SER A 415 12.05 1.91 -17.20
N LYS A 416 11.64 2.47 -18.35
CA LYS A 416 10.65 1.78 -19.21
C LYS A 416 11.13 0.43 -19.72
N ALA A 417 12.42 0.30 -20.02
CA ALA A 417 12.99 -0.94 -20.55
C ALA A 417 13.05 -2.02 -19.46
N ALA A 418 13.42 -1.65 -18.23
CA ALA A 418 13.37 -2.53 -17.07
C ALA A 418 11.94 -3.02 -16.82
N MET A 419 10.96 -2.12 -16.82
CA MET A 419 9.55 -2.48 -16.65
C MET A 419 9.09 -3.47 -17.71
N TYR A 420 9.29 -3.17 -19.00
CA TYR A 420 8.88 -4.06 -20.08
C TYR A 420 9.60 -5.41 -20.06
N ALA A 421 10.89 -5.42 -19.67
CA ALA A 421 11.66 -6.64 -19.51
C ALA A 421 11.12 -7.52 -18.38
N ILE A 422 10.70 -6.93 -17.25
CA ILE A 422 10.05 -7.66 -16.15
C ILE A 422 8.76 -8.32 -16.66
N LEU A 423 7.88 -7.56 -17.31
CA LEU A 423 6.61 -8.07 -17.85
C LEU A 423 6.84 -9.22 -18.85
N THR A 424 7.80 -9.03 -19.76
CA THR A 424 8.13 -10.02 -20.80
C THR A 424 8.77 -11.27 -20.20
N THR A 425 9.64 -11.11 -19.21
CA THR A 425 10.28 -12.25 -18.53
C THR A 425 9.23 -13.10 -17.81
N LEU A 426 8.32 -12.46 -17.07
CA LEU A 426 7.32 -13.17 -16.29
C LEU A 426 6.32 -13.93 -17.17
N ILE A 427 5.86 -13.32 -18.27
CA ILE A 427 4.91 -13.97 -19.17
C ILE A 427 5.55 -15.12 -19.97
N ASN A 428 6.80 -14.96 -20.40
CA ASN A 428 7.55 -16.00 -21.09
C ASN A 428 7.86 -17.19 -20.17
N GLN A 429 8.06 -16.96 -18.88
CA GLN A 429 8.34 -18.02 -17.90
C GLN A 429 7.20 -19.06 -17.82
N VAL A 430 5.97 -18.63 -18.12
CA VAL A 430 4.78 -19.49 -18.12
C VAL A 430 4.31 -19.86 -19.54
N GLY A 431 5.07 -19.46 -20.58
CA GLY A 431 4.81 -19.81 -21.97
C GLY A 431 3.54 -19.18 -22.54
N LEU A 432 3.16 -17.98 -22.08
CA LEU A 432 1.99 -17.24 -22.54
C LEU A 432 2.40 -16.00 -23.35
N GLU A 433 1.48 -15.52 -24.18
CA GLU A 433 1.56 -14.26 -24.88
C GLU A 433 0.69 -13.18 -24.19
N PHE A 434 1.06 -11.90 -24.31
CA PHE A 434 0.31 -10.81 -23.66
C PHE A 434 -1.16 -10.74 -24.10
N SER A 435 -1.45 -11.14 -25.34
CA SER A 435 -2.80 -11.19 -25.90
C SER A 435 -3.70 -12.24 -25.27
N GLU A 436 -3.15 -13.18 -24.50
CA GLU A 436 -3.89 -14.22 -23.77
C GLU A 436 -4.35 -13.75 -22.38
N LEU A 437 -3.92 -12.56 -21.93
CA LEU A 437 -4.34 -11.98 -20.66
C LEU A 437 -5.76 -11.41 -20.77
N GLU A 438 -6.63 -11.81 -19.85
CA GLU A 438 -7.99 -11.26 -19.76
C GLU A 438 -7.97 -9.82 -19.25
N GLU A 439 -7.09 -9.53 -18.28
CA GLU A 439 -7.02 -8.24 -17.61
C GLU A 439 -5.61 -7.98 -17.06
N ILE A 440 -5.15 -6.74 -17.19
CA ILE A 440 -3.98 -6.19 -16.52
C ILE A 440 -4.45 -5.14 -15.52
N THR A 441 -4.39 -5.48 -14.25
CA THR A 441 -4.68 -4.57 -13.15
C THR A 441 -3.45 -3.74 -12.83
N VAL A 442 -3.62 -2.42 -12.75
CA VAL A 442 -2.54 -1.48 -12.42
C VAL A 442 -2.85 -0.79 -11.09
N ALA A 443 -1.93 -0.90 -10.14
CA ALA A 443 -2.03 -0.40 -8.77
C ALA A 443 -0.98 0.70 -8.49
N GLY A 444 -0.92 1.14 -7.23
CA GLY A 444 0.08 2.08 -6.76
C GLY A 444 -0.10 3.50 -7.30
N ALA A 445 0.98 4.28 -7.26
CA ALA A 445 1.00 5.64 -7.79
C ALA A 445 0.71 5.65 -9.31
N PHE A 446 1.14 4.60 -10.00
CA PHE A 446 0.93 4.44 -11.43
C PHE A 446 -0.55 4.28 -11.79
N GLY A 447 -1.28 3.44 -11.07
CA GLY A 447 -2.71 3.27 -11.28
C GLY A 447 -3.55 4.52 -10.95
N ARG A 448 -3.05 5.47 -10.14
CA ARG A 448 -3.79 6.68 -9.75
C ARG A 448 -3.56 7.88 -10.68
N HIS A 449 -2.31 8.08 -11.12
CA HIS A 449 -1.91 9.35 -11.73
C HIS A 449 -1.38 9.24 -13.16
N ILE A 450 -1.08 8.03 -13.66
CA ILE A 450 -0.45 7.85 -14.96
C ILE A 450 -1.49 7.61 -16.04
N ASN A 451 -1.39 8.35 -17.15
CA ASN A 451 -2.21 8.12 -18.33
C ASN A 451 -1.81 6.79 -18.99
N PRO A 452 -2.70 5.78 -19.04
CA PRO A 452 -2.37 4.46 -19.59
C PRO A 452 -1.97 4.55 -21.07
N GLN A 453 -2.53 5.48 -21.85
CA GLN A 453 -2.18 5.64 -23.26
C GLN A 453 -0.71 6.09 -23.44
N ASN A 454 -0.22 6.95 -22.56
CA ASN A 454 1.17 7.43 -22.61
C ASN A 454 2.14 6.33 -22.16
N ALA A 455 1.77 5.55 -21.14
CA ALA A 455 2.53 4.36 -20.73
C ALA A 455 2.65 3.32 -21.86
N LEU A 456 1.55 3.07 -22.59
CA LEU A 456 1.54 2.21 -23.79
C LEU A 456 2.42 2.79 -24.90
N THR A 457 2.28 4.08 -25.19
CA THR A 457 3.05 4.80 -26.23
C THR A 457 4.55 4.68 -26.01
N LEU A 458 5.00 4.76 -24.74
CA LEU A 458 6.41 4.61 -24.40
C LEU A 458 6.86 3.14 -24.38
N GLY A 459 5.96 2.17 -24.40
CA GLY A 459 6.28 0.76 -24.22
C GLY A 459 6.69 0.44 -22.79
N MET A 460 6.04 1.06 -21.80
CA MET A 460 6.12 0.66 -20.39
C MET A 460 5.14 -0.48 -20.08
N LEU A 461 4.04 -0.54 -20.82
CA LEU A 461 3.01 -1.57 -20.78
C LEU A 461 2.92 -2.24 -22.17
N PRO A 462 2.46 -3.50 -22.27
CA PRO A 462 2.30 -4.19 -23.56
C PRO A 462 1.26 -3.49 -24.44
N ASP A 463 1.42 -3.47 -25.77
CA ASP A 463 0.48 -2.79 -26.66
C ASP A 463 -0.82 -3.60 -26.84
N LEU A 464 -1.74 -3.44 -25.89
CA LEU A 464 -3.07 -4.09 -25.86
C LEU A 464 -4.19 -3.05 -25.82
N PRO A 465 -5.44 -3.43 -26.18
CA PRO A 465 -6.58 -2.52 -26.06
C PRO A 465 -6.74 -1.98 -24.63
N LEU A 466 -7.06 -0.69 -24.50
CA LEU A 466 -7.25 -0.04 -23.18
C LEU A 466 -8.27 -0.76 -22.29
N SER A 467 -9.24 -1.48 -22.87
CA SER A 467 -10.23 -2.27 -22.14
C SER A 467 -9.64 -3.43 -21.34
N VAL A 468 -8.41 -3.86 -21.64
CA VAL A 468 -7.69 -4.89 -20.88
C VAL A 468 -7.13 -4.32 -19.57
N TYR A 469 -6.96 -3.00 -19.47
CA TYR A 469 -6.35 -2.36 -18.30
C TYR A 469 -7.40 -1.89 -17.30
N ARG A 470 -7.18 -2.21 -16.03
CA ARG A 470 -8.01 -1.72 -14.92
C ARG A 470 -7.16 -1.09 -13.82
N ALA A 471 -7.35 0.19 -13.60
CA ALA A 471 -6.74 0.89 -12.47
C ALA A 471 -7.49 0.56 -11.16
N ILE A 472 -6.76 0.20 -10.10
CA ILE A 472 -7.36 -0.11 -8.79
C ILE A 472 -6.89 0.78 -7.63
N GLY A 473 -6.12 1.85 -7.90
CA GLY A 473 -5.71 2.82 -6.90
C GLY A 473 -4.87 2.20 -5.77
N ASN A 474 -5.16 2.55 -4.50
CA ASN A 474 -4.49 1.93 -3.35
C ASN A 474 -4.97 0.48 -3.15
N SER A 475 -4.28 -0.46 -3.78
CA SER A 475 -4.60 -1.88 -3.63
C SER A 475 -4.20 -2.43 -2.26
N SER A 476 -3.15 -1.87 -1.64
CA SER A 476 -2.70 -2.23 -0.29
C SER A 476 -3.80 -1.92 0.75
N LEU A 477 -4.34 -0.69 0.73
CA LEU A 477 -5.43 -0.28 1.63
C LEU A 477 -6.70 -1.07 1.37
N ARG A 478 -7.09 -1.27 0.09
CA ARG A 478 -8.27 -2.05 -0.26
C ARG A 478 -8.21 -3.50 0.22
N GLY A 479 -7.04 -4.12 0.20
CA GLY A 479 -6.84 -5.45 0.78
C GLY A 479 -7.01 -5.45 2.30
N ALA A 480 -6.46 -4.43 2.98
CA ALA A 480 -6.63 -4.23 4.42
C ALA A 480 -8.11 -4.06 4.81
N GLU A 481 -8.88 -3.27 4.06
CA GLU A 481 -10.33 -3.11 4.26
C GLU A 481 -11.08 -4.45 4.14
N LYS A 482 -10.77 -5.24 3.09
CA LYS A 482 -11.41 -6.54 2.87
C LYS A 482 -11.20 -7.50 4.04
N VAL A 483 -9.99 -7.58 4.61
CA VAL A 483 -9.70 -8.50 5.72
C VAL A 483 -10.38 -8.10 7.03
N LEU A 484 -10.74 -6.82 7.21
CA LEU A 484 -11.57 -6.40 8.35
C LEU A 484 -13.02 -6.84 8.20
N LEU A 485 -13.55 -6.81 6.97
CA LEU A 485 -14.96 -7.02 6.70
C LEU A 485 -15.33 -8.50 6.45
N ASP A 486 -14.38 -9.32 5.98
CA ASP A 486 -14.70 -10.69 5.59
C ASP A 486 -13.68 -11.74 6.05
N ASP A 487 -14.21 -12.83 6.59
CA ASP A 487 -13.48 -14.02 6.98
C ASP A 487 -12.96 -14.80 5.78
N ALA A 488 -13.71 -14.81 4.68
CA ALA A 488 -13.26 -15.41 3.44
C ALA A 488 -12.02 -14.69 2.90
N ALA A 489 -11.95 -13.36 3.04
CA ALA A 489 -10.80 -12.56 2.62
C ALA A 489 -9.54 -12.91 3.44
N ARG A 490 -9.67 -13.06 4.76
CA ARG A 490 -8.56 -13.52 5.63
C ARG A 490 -8.05 -14.91 5.23
N LYS A 491 -8.96 -15.85 4.96
CA LYS A 491 -8.62 -17.20 4.48
C LYS A 491 -7.97 -17.19 3.09
N ASP A 492 -8.42 -16.30 2.21
CA ASP A 492 -7.86 -16.16 0.87
C ASP A 492 -6.43 -15.61 0.91
N CYS A 493 -6.06 -14.75 1.87
CA CYS A 493 -4.67 -14.33 2.07
C CYS A 493 -3.72 -15.53 2.24
N GLU A 494 -4.11 -16.54 3.03
CA GLU A 494 -3.30 -17.73 3.23
C GLU A 494 -3.17 -18.57 1.96
N LYS A 495 -4.28 -18.73 1.22
CA LYS A 495 -4.25 -19.42 -0.07
C LYS A 495 -3.34 -18.71 -1.06
N ILE A 496 -3.49 -17.38 -1.18
CA ILE A 496 -2.67 -16.54 -2.07
C ILE A 496 -1.20 -16.81 -1.78
N VAL A 497 -0.76 -16.65 -0.53
CA VAL A 497 0.65 -16.88 -0.21
C VAL A 497 1.09 -18.30 -0.55
N SER A 498 0.29 -19.32 -0.24
CA SER A 498 0.65 -20.71 -0.56
C SER A 498 0.74 -21.01 -2.06
N SER A 499 0.12 -20.18 -2.90
CA SER A 499 0.08 -20.35 -4.35
C SER A 499 1.15 -19.54 -5.11
N ILE A 500 1.85 -18.63 -4.42
CA ILE A 500 2.86 -17.77 -5.05
C ILE A 500 4.18 -18.51 -5.23
N THR A 501 4.67 -18.51 -6.46
CA THR A 501 6.06 -18.80 -6.80
C THR A 501 6.79 -17.48 -7.04
N TYR A 502 7.69 -17.11 -6.14
CA TYR A 502 8.51 -15.91 -6.29
C TYR A 502 9.71 -16.18 -7.19
N LEU A 503 9.87 -15.38 -8.24
CA LEU A 503 10.97 -15.43 -9.18
C LEU A 503 11.97 -14.31 -8.85
N GLU A 504 13.18 -14.70 -8.46
CA GLU A 504 14.29 -13.78 -8.24
C GLU A 504 14.86 -13.35 -9.60
N LEU A 505 14.85 -12.05 -9.88
CA LEU A 505 15.30 -11.51 -11.18
C LEU A 505 16.82 -11.32 -11.26
N ASN A 506 17.53 -11.47 -10.13
CA ASN A 506 18.97 -11.28 -10.05
C ASN A 506 19.80 -12.57 -10.33
N VAL A 507 19.15 -13.70 -10.66
CA VAL A 507 19.80 -15.01 -10.83
C VAL A 507 19.73 -15.57 -12.24
#